data_AF-A0A3E0HW38-F1
#
_entry.id   AF-A0A3E0HW38-F1
#
_cell.length_a   1.000
_cell.length_b   1.000
_cell.length_c   1.000
_cell.angle_alpha   90.00
_cell.angle_beta   90.00
_cell.angle_gamma   90.00
#
_symmetry.space_group_name_H-M   'P 1'
#
loop_
_entity.id
_entity.type
_entity.pdbx_description
1 polymer ?
#
loop_
_entity_poly.entity_id
_entity_poly.type
_entity_poly.pdbx_seq_one_letter_code
_entity_poly.pdbx_strand_id
1 'polypeptide(L)'
;MPSFVPLGIADYSGTNERGFVQFTYQIADNNAKKLTLQIRDGSSVIYEEKITDANKLKQGEHIWKWDGFDSGGVLDTAKLTQYENLNLYTIGVDSSNNYSRKKLDFSMRYDEVKWVDVKIDKNSKRIDVTLRVNLKDGGARGIECYEKDIDPDPKLRVPMKVCPWDKIPQGDLITGKPPLTARTKSFEDLERLALEGLNYHWGRNRNHYIAKDVDINGEKYEVYVNAINTTEKTMDDVSLIFNTNGDWMRSGNPGTVEDPISFVGNIVSREAVCYNVGYIYEYFYVDSWDYQTSINEDNEFKETSAHEIGHTILKAYGGTFYSYGHKGSVNTITQKQKSSAPAYPVSGEVDIMPYLKKNKYGGKRRQPNIYKRLVASEKDVLSLLWLTKLKLK
;
A
#
# COMPACT_ATOMS: atom_id res chain seq x y z
N MET A 1 -26.69 -2.61 4.79
CA MET A 1 -26.39 -1.16 4.89
C MET A 1 -25.61 -0.78 3.65
N PRO A 2 -25.94 0.33 2.97
CA PRO A 2 -25.26 0.70 1.73
C PRO A 2 -23.81 1.10 2.03
N SER A 3 -22.88 0.53 1.26
CA SER A 3 -21.49 0.98 1.15
C SER A 3 -21.33 1.77 -0.15
N PHE A 4 -20.29 2.61 -0.20
CA PHE A 4 -19.83 3.22 -1.44
C PHE A 4 -18.31 3.17 -1.51
N VAL A 5 -17.78 3.07 -2.73
CA VAL A 5 -16.36 3.09 -3.05
C VAL A 5 -16.07 4.36 -3.84
N PRO A 6 -15.11 5.20 -3.46
CA PRO A 6 -14.77 6.40 -4.24
C PRO A 6 -14.57 6.08 -5.72
N LEU A 7 -15.16 6.88 -6.61
CA LEU A 7 -15.14 6.69 -8.07
C LEU A 7 -15.73 5.36 -8.59
N GLY A 8 -16.33 4.53 -7.73
CA GLY A 8 -16.94 3.26 -8.10
C GLY A 8 -15.94 2.20 -8.56
N ILE A 9 -14.71 2.22 -8.02
CA ILE A 9 -13.68 1.23 -8.34
C ILE A 9 -14.23 -0.18 -8.10
N ALA A 10 -14.08 -1.06 -9.09
CA ALA A 10 -14.55 -2.43 -9.00
C ALA A 10 -13.81 -3.22 -7.91
N ASP A 11 -14.47 -4.25 -7.38
CA ASP A 11 -13.83 -5.20 -6.50
C ASP A 11 -12.80 -6.08 -7.24
N TYR A 12 -12.12 -6.96 -6.50
CA TYR A 12 -11.11 -7.84 -7.07
C TYR A 12 -11.63 -8.73 -8.23
N SER A 13 -12.91 -9.13 -8.17
CA SER A 13 -13.58 -9.96 -9.18
C SER A 13 -13.96 -9.17 -10.44
N GLY A 14 -13.84 -7.84 -10.40
CA GLY A 14 -14.27 -6.93 -11.47
C GLY A 14 -15.75 -6.57 -11.37
N THR A 15 -16.41 -6.85 -10.23
CA THR A 15 -17.79 -6.43 -9.99
C THR A 15 -17.80 -4.94 -9.67
N ASN A 16 -18.63 -4.19 -10.39
CA ASN A 16 -18.77 -2.75 -10.20
C ASN A 16 -19.31 -2.43 -8.80
N GLU A 17 -18.62 -1.55 -8.09
CA GLU A 17 -19.07 -1.00 -6.81
C GLU A 17 -19.80 0.33 -7.02
N ARG A 18 -20.62 0.71 -6.05
CA ARG A 18 -21.34 1.98 -6.12
C ARG A 18 -20.40 3.14 -5.82
N GLY A 19 -20.26 4.05 -6.77
CA GLY A 19 -19.54 5.31 -6.62
C GLY A 19 -20.29 6.43 -5.88
N PHE A 20 -21.43 6.12 -5.25
CA PHE A 20 -22.30 7.12 -4.65
C PHE A 20 -23.07 6.59 -3.45
N VAL A 21 -23.40 7.52 -2.55
CA VAL A 21 -24.45 7.39 -1.56
C VAL A 21 -25.79 7.69 -2.20
N GLN A 22 -26.81 6.88 -1.89
CA GLN A 22 -28.17 7.10 -2.37
C GLN A 22 -29.10 7.49 -1.22
N PHE A 23 -29.85 8.56 -1.41
CA PHE A 23 -30.92 9.01 -0.53
C PHE A 23 -32.26 8.96 -1.25
N THR A 24 -33.31 8.58 -0.54
CA THR A 24 -34.68 8.66 -1.02
C THR A 24 -35.40 9.77 -0.25
N TYR A 25 -36.14 10.62 -0.96
CA TYR A 25 -36.93 11.70 -0.36
C TYR A 25 -38.29 11.83 -1.04
N GLN A 26 -39.26 12.35 -0.29
CA GLN A 26 -40.64 12.51 -0.75
C GLN A 26 -40.98 14.00 -0.92
N ILE A 27 -41.59 14.34 -2.05
CA ILE A 27 -42.32 15.59 -2.26
C ILE A 27 -43.80 15.28 -2.04
N ALA A 28 -44.34 15.64 -0.87
CA ALA A 28 -45.62 15.11 -0.39
C ALA A 28 -46.87 15.84 -0.91
N ASP A 29 -46.87 17.18 -0.89
CA ASP A 29 -48.11 17.95 -1.08
C ASP A 29 -48.31 18.37 -2.54
N ASN A 30 -47.51 19.33 -3.01
CA ASN A 30 -47.57 19.88 -4.36
C ASN A 30 -46.20 19.73 -5.03
N ASN A 31 -46.17 19.87 -6.36
CA ASN A 31 -44.92 20.02 -7.07
C ASN A 31 -44.08 21.15 -6.46
N ALA A 32 -42.80 20.88 -6.22
CA ALA A 32 -41.86 21.91 -5.80
C ALA A 32 -41.48 22.78 -7.01
N LYS A 33 -41.24 24.07 -6.77
CA LYS A 33 -40.63 24.99 -7.73
C LYS A 33 -39.11 24.91 -7.66
N LYS A 34 -38.57 24.66 -6.47
CA LYS A 34 -37.13 24.56 -6.21
C LYS A 34 -36.88 23.60 -5.06
N LEU A 35 -35.84 22.80 -5.18
CA LEU A 35 -35.30 22.02 -4.07
C LEU A 35 -33.81 22.34 -3.92
N THR A 36 -33.35 22.52 -2.69
CA THR A 36 -31.93 22.62 -2.36
C THR A 36 -31.57 21.45 -1.46
N LEU A 37 -30.58 20.67 -1.88
CA LEU A 37 -30.06 19.51 -1.15
C LEU A 37 -28.66 19.86 -0.67
N GLN A 38 -28.39 19.63 0.60
CA GLN A 38 -27.09 19.92 1.19
C GLN A 38 -26.60 18.74 2.01
N ILE A 39 -25.32 18.40 1.83
CA ILE A 39 -24.58 17.61 2.82
C ILE A 39 -23.92 18.59 3.77
N ARG A 40 -24.09 18.37 5.06
CA ARG A 40 -23.54 19.23 6.11
C ARG A 40 -22.82 18.42 7.17
N ASP A 41 -21.90 19.08 7.87
CA ASP A 41 -21.47 18.68 9.21
C ASP A 41 -21.99 19.73 10.20
N GLY A 42 -23.00 19.36 10.99
CA GLY A 42 -23.78 20.29 11.78
C GLY A 42 -24.43 21.38 10.90
N SER A 43 -24.03 22.63 11.10
CA SER A 43 -24.49 23.78 10.30
C SER A 43 -23.61 24.09 9.08
N SER A 44 -22.41 23.50 8.99
CA SER A 44 -21.44 23.79 7.94
C SER A 44 -21.80 23.02 6.68
N VAL A 45 -21.99 23.73 5.56
CA VAL A 45 -22.31 23.12 4.27
C VAL A 45 -21.04 22.57 3.61
N ILE A 46 -21.05 21.27 3.30
CA ILE A 46 -19.98 20.55 2.59
C ILE A 46 -20.28 20.51 1.10
N TYR A 47 -21.52 20.16 0.75
CA TYR A 47 -21.99 20.08 -0.61
C TYR A 47 -23.37 20.72 -0.71
N GLU A 48 -23.65 21.42 -1.81
CA GLU A 48 -24.96 21.96 -2.14
C GLU A 48 -25.30 21.70 -3.61
N GLU A 49 -26.50 21.20 -3.86
CA GLU A 49 -27.12 21.13 -5.18
C GLU A 49 -28.47 21.85 -5.16
N LYS A 50 -28.71 22.67 -6.19
CA LYS A 50 -30.00 23.34 -6.42
C LYS A 50 -30.67 22.67 -7.61
N ILE A 51 -31.83 22.08 -7.37
CA ILE A 51 -32.67 21.46 -8.39
C ILE A 51 -33.79 22.43 -8.75
N THR A 52 -33.85 22.80 -10.03
CA THR A 52 -34.93 23.62 -10.63
C THR A 52 -35.60 22.93 -11.82
N ASP A 53 -35.15 21.72 -12.17
CA ASP A 53 -35.76 20.90 -13.22
C ASP A 53 -37.12 20.38 -12.74
N ALA A 54 -38.19 20.85 -13.38
CA ALA A 54 -39.57 20.52 -13.03
C ALA A 54 -39.85 19.00 -13.03
N ASN A 55 -39.13 18.20 -13.83
CA ASN A 55 -39.33 16.75 -13.85
C ASN A 55 -38.83 16.07 -12.57
N LYS A 56 -37.80 16.62 -11.93
CA LYS A 56 -37.23 16.15 -10.65
C LYS A 56 -37.93 16.75 -9.43
N LEU A 57 -38.96 17.58 -9.63
CA LEU A 57 -39.65 18.33 -8.59
C LEU A 57 -41.15 18.02 -8.53
N LYS A 58 -41.60 17.01 -9.27
CA LYS A 58 -42.99 16.54 -9.20
C LYS A 58 -43.30 15.96 -7.83
N GLN A 59 -44.56 16.02 -7.41
CA GLN A 59 -45.02 15.25 -6.26
C GLN A 59 -44.67 13.77 -6.42
N GLY A 60 -44.23 13.13 -5.35
CA GLY A 60 -43.84 11.71 -5.35
C GLY A 60 -42.49 11.44 -4.69
N GLU A 61 -42.05 10.20 -4.83
CA GLU A 61 -40.76 9.72 -4.35
C GLU A 61 -39.67 10.03 -5.37
N HIS A 62 -38.51 10.48 -4.86
CA HIS A 62 -37.35 10.81 -5.66
C HIS A 62 -36.10 10.19 -5.07
N ILE A 63 -35.15 9.91 -5.96
CA ILE A 63 -33.83 9.41 -5.61
C ILE A 63 -32.82 10.52 -5.87
N TRP A 64 -31.95 10.76 -4.90
CA TRP A 64 -30.78 11.61 -5.06
C TRP A 64 -29.52 10.83 -4.72
N LYS A 65 -28.44 11.15 -5.44
CA LYS A 65 -27.16 10.46 -5.35
C LYS A 65 -26.07 11.48 -5.09
N TRP A 66 -25.23 11.19 -4.11
CA TRP A 66 -24.06 11.98 -3.78
C TRP A 66 -22.80 11.14 -3.92
N ASP A 67 -21.84 11.60 -4.71
CA ASP A 67 -20.59 10.90 -5.03
C ASP A 67 -19.51 11.02 -3.94
N GLY A 68 -19.81 11.71 -2.83
CA GLY A 68 -18.89 11.94 -1.72
C GLY A 68 -18.03 13.20 -1.87
N PHE A 69 -18.10 13.90 -2.99
CA PHE A 69 -17.33 15.12 -3.23
C PHE A 69 -18.01 16.35 -2.62
N ASP A 70 -17.22 17.30 -2.13
CA ASP A 70 -17.68 18.62 -1.73
C ASP A 70 -18.00 19.52 -2.94
N SER A 71 -18.52 20.72 -2.68
CA SER A 71 -18.81 21.69 -3.75
C SER A 71 -17.57 22.19 -4.52
N GLY A 72 -16.36 22.00 -3.97
CA GLY A 72 -15.10 22.27 -4.65
C GLY A 72 -14.65 21.13 -5.56
N GLY A 73 -15.34 19.99 -5.55
CA GLY A 73 -14.93 18.80 -6.31
C GLY A 73 -13.81 18.01 -5.62
N VAL A 74 -13.72 18.09 -4.29
CA VAL A 74 -12.78 17.31 -3.48
C VAL A 74 -13.52 16.26 -2.64
N LEU A 75 -13.06 15.02 -2.69
CA LEU A 75 -13.46 13.95 -1.78
C LEU A 75 -12.30 13.65 -0.83
N ASP A 76 -12.58 13.47 0.47
CA ASP A 76 -11.57 13.14 1.49
C ASP A 76 -12.14 12.10 2.45
N THR A 77 -11.70 10.84 2.32
CA THR A 77 -12.25 9.73 3.12
C THR A 77 -11.87 9.82 4.60
N ALA A 78 -10.70 10.40 4.91
CA ALA A 78 -10.27 10.60 6.28
C ALA A 78 -11.20 11.60 6.98
N LYS A 79 -11.56 12.68 6.29
CA LYS A 79 -12.50 13.69 6.81
C LYS A 79 -13.92 13.14 6.93
N LEU A 80 -14.40 12.39 5.93
CA LEU A 80 -15.74 11.81 5.92
C LEU A 80 -15.99 10.87 7.10
N THR A 81 -14.97 10.11 7.53
CA THR A 81 -15.06 9.21 8.68
C THR A 81 -14.88 9.89 10.04
N GLN A 82 -14.50 11.17 10.06
CA GLN A 82 -14.28 11.96 11.29
C GLN A 82 -15.43 12.92 11.60
N TYR A 83 -16.26 13.28 10.62
CA TYR A 83 -17.40 14.15 10.89
C TYR A 83 -18.36 13.53 11.91
N GLU A 84 -18.72 14.33 12.91
CA GLU A 84 -19.57 13.88 14.02
C GLU A 84 -21.06 14.14 13.76
N ASN A 85 -21.40 15.14 12.94
CA ASN A 85 -22.77 15.62 12.76
C ASN A 85 -23.19 15.64 11.28
N LEU A 86 -22.78 14.62 10.52
CA LEU A 86 -23.15 14.48 9.12
C LEU A 86 -24.67 14.42 8.95
N ASN A 87 -25.19 15.25 8.03
CA ASN A 87 -26.61 15.25 7.72
C ASN A 87 -26.91 15.66 6.27
N LEU A 88 -27.98 15.07 5.73
CA LEU A 88 -28.65 15.56 4.53
C LEU A 88 -29.71 16.57 4.98
N TYR A 89 -29.54 17.82 4.56
CA TYR A 89 -30.48 18.89 4.81
C TYR A 89 -31.17 19.31 3.51
N THR A 90 -32.50 19.31 3.51
CA THR A 90 -33.30 19.63 2.33
C THR A 90 -34.13 20.89 2.56
N ILE A 91 -34.23 21.73 1.53
CA ILE A 91 -35.04 22.95 1.52
C ILE A 91 -35.90 22.93 0.27
N GLY A 92 -37.19 22.62 0.43
CA GLY A 92 -38.19 22.68 -0.63
C GLY A 92 -38.90 24.03 -0.65
N VAL A 93 -39.17 24.54 -1.85
CA VAL A 93 -39.98 25.75 -2.08
C VAL A 93 -41.09 25.40 -3.06
N ASP A 94 -42.33 25.68 -2.70
CA ASP A 94 -43.50 25.46 -3.57
C ASP A 94 -43.77 26.66 -4.50
N SER A 95 -44.82 26.56 -5.32
CA SER A 95 -45.25 27.63 -6.24
C SER A 95 -45.75 28.89 -5.52
N SER A 96 -46.23 28.76 -4.28
CA SER A 96 -46.69 29.86 -3.42
C SER A 96 -45.55 30.49 -2.60
N ASN A 97 -44.30 30.06 -2.82
CA ASN A 97 -43.11 30.46 -2.06
C ASN A 97 -43.13 30.05 -0.58
N ASN A 98 -43.88 29.00 -0.21
CA ASN A 98 -43.75 28.38 1.11
C ASN A 98 -42.50 27.51 1.17
N TYR A 99 -41.90 27.42 2.36
CA TYR A 99 -40.66 26.67 2.60
C TYR A 99 -40.92 25.44 3.45
N SER A 100 -40.36 24.31 3.06
CA SER A 100 -40.25 23.10 3.89
C SER A 100 -38.79 22.73 4.09
N ARG A 101 -38.44 22.28 5.29
CA ARG A 101 -37.08 21.91 5.67
C ARG A 101 -37.07 20.57 6.36
N LYS A 102 -36.17 19.67 5.96
CA LYS A 102 -35.96 18.38 6.63
C LYS A 102 -34.47 18.11 6.80
N LYS A 103 -34.15 17.38 7.86
CA LYS A 103 -32.82 16.92 8.19
C LYS A 103 -32.85 15.41 8.37
N LEU A 104 -31.88 14.73 7.77
CA LEU A 104 -31.61 13.31 7.98
C LEU A 104 -30.16 13.16 8.41
N ASP A 105 -29.95 12.79 9.67
CA ASP A 105 -28.61 12.54 10.20
C ASP A 105 -28.11 11.16 9.72
N PHE A 106 -26.82 11.06 9.43
CA PHE A 106 -26.14 9.81 9.08
C PHE A 106 -24.67 9.88 9.48
N SER A 107 -23.98 8.74 9.47
CA SER A 107 -22.53 8.69 9.69
C SER A 107 -21.84 7.80 8.67
N MET A 108 -20.53 8.03 8.48
CA MET A 108 -19.69 7.21 7.62
C MET A 108 -18.59 6.55 8.42
N ARG A 109 -18.30 5.29 8.11
CA ARG A 109 -17.23 4.52 8.76
C ARG A 109 -16.50 3.68 7.72
N TYR A 110 -15.24 3.39 7.97
CA TYR A 110 -14.47 2.41 7.20
C TYR A 110 -15.20 1.07 7.17
N ASP A 111 -15.29 0.46 5.98
CA ASP A 111 -15.91 -0.86 5.78
C ASP A 111 -14.84 -1.96 5.68
N GLU A 112 -13.76 -1.72 4.94
CA GLU A 112 -12.72 -2.73 4.65
C GLU A 112 -11.51 -2.59 5.60
N VAL A 113 -10.81 -1.46 5.54
CA VAL A 113 -9.61 -1.22 6.35
C VAL A 113 -9.55 0.22 6.86
N LYS A 114 -8.71 0.47 7.86
CA LYS A 114 -8.54 1.81 8.48
C LYS A 114 -7.19 2.46 8.15
N TRP A 115 -6.28 1.70 7.54
CA TRP A 115 -4.90 2.09 7.31
C TRP A 115 -4.63 2.75 5.96
N VAL A 116 -5.66 2.92 5.14
CA VAL A 116 -5.58 3.70 3.90
C VAL A 116 -6.71 4.72 3.85
N ASP A 117 -6.38 5.91 3.38
CA ASP A 117 -7.33 6.97 3.04
C ASP A 117 -6.97 7.58 1.69
N VAL A 118 -7.95 8.18 1.03
CA VAL A 118 -7.73 8.94 -0.20
C VAL A 118 -8.34 10.33 -0.10
N LYS A 119 -7.62 11.27 -0.70
CA LYS A 119 -8.13 12.58 -1.07
C LYS A 119 -8.10 12.71 -2.58
N ILE A 120 -9.25 12.94 -3.19
CA ILE A 120 -9.42 12.99 -4.64
C ILE A 120 -9.85 14.40 -5.03
N ASP A 121 -9.09 15.05 -5.90
CA ASP A 121 -9.48 16.28 -6.59
C ASP A 121 -9.83 15.94 -8.05
N LYS A 122 -11.12 15.99 -8.37
CA LYS A 122 -11.62 15.63 -9.71
C LYS A 122 -11.39 16.72 -10.76
N ASN A 123 -11.06 17.94 -10.34
CA ASN A 123 -10.77 19.04 -11.26
C ASN A 123 -9.32 18.94 -11.74
N SER A 124 -8.38 18.68 -10.82
CA SER A 124 -6.97 18.50 -11.16
C SER A 124 -6.60 17.07 -11.56
N LYS A 125 -7.55 16.13 -11.50
CA LYS A 125 -7.33 14.69 -11.73
C LYS A 125 -6.21 14.12 -10.86
N ARG A 126 -6.22 14.47 -9.57
CA ARG A 126 -5.21 14.07 -8.60
C ARG A 126 -5.83 13.24 -7.49
N ILE A 127 -5.15 12.16 -7.13
CA ILE A 127 -5.47 11.32 -5.98
C ILE A 127 -4.25 11.31 -5.06
N ASP A 128 -4.44 11.74 -3.82
CA ASP A 128 -3.45 11.62 -2.75
C ASP A 128 -3.88 10.47 -1.81
N VAL A 129 -3.09 9.40 -1.79
CA VAL A 129 -3.28 8.24 -0.92
C VAL A 129 -2.45 8.44 0.33
N THR A 130 -3.07 8.33 1.51
CA THR A 130 -2.34 8.18 2.78
C THR A 130 -2.28 6.70 3.13
N LEU A 131 -1.08 6.13 3.18
CA LEU A 131 -0.85 4.73 3.52
C LEU A 131 -0.17 4.64 4.90
N ARG A 132 -0.83 4.06 5.89
CA ARG A 132 -0.30 3.95 7.26
C ARG A 132 0.34 2.60 7.45
N VAL A 133 1.65 2.60 7.71
CA VAL A 133 2.48 1.41 7.98
C VAL A 133 3.02 1.46 9.40
N ASN A 134 3.48 0.33 9.93
CA ASN A 134 4.00 0.22 11.30
C ASN A 134 5.40 -0.39 11.31
N LEU A 135 6.39 0.40 10.90
CA LEU A 135 7.79 -0.01 10.79
C LEU A 135 8.46 0.07 12.17
N LYS A 136 9.17 -1.00 12.54
CA LYS A 136 9.90 -1.15 13.82
C LYS A 136 11.39 -1.36 13.57
N ASP A 137 12.22 -0.90 14.51
CA ASP A 137 13.64 -1.24 14.48
C ASP A 137 13.83 -2.72 14.82
N GLY A 138 14.20 -3.52 13.82
CA GLY A 138 14.51 -4.94 13.98
C GLY A 138 15.93 -5.22 14.46
N GLY A 139 16.72 -4.19 14.72
CA GLY A 139 18.11 -4.29 15.16
C GLY A 139 19.08 -4.59 14.02
N ALA A 140 20.33 -4.88 14.39
CA ALA A 140 21.40 -5.20 13.47
C ALA A 140 21.86 -6.65 13.63
N ARG A 141 22.28 -7.26 12.53
CA ARG A 141 22.92 -8.58 12.49
C ARG A 141 24.32 -8.45 11.89
N GLY A 142 25.25 -9.19 12.48
CA GLY A 142 26.63 -9.31 11.99
C GLY A 142 27.59 -8.16 12.35
N ILE A 143 27.25 -7.32 13.33
CA ILE A 143 28.14 -6.27 13.85
C ILE A 143 28.62 -6.52 15.29
N GLU A 144 27.96 -7.40 16.03
CA GLU A 144 28.28 -7.68 17.43
C GLU A 144 29.22 -8.89 17.56
N CYS A 145 30.35 -8.69 18.23
CA CYS A 145 31.19 -9.80 18.67
C CYS A 145 30.65 -10.40 19.96
N TYR A 146 30.87 -11.69 20.17
CA TYR A 146 30.51 -12.38 21.40
C TYR A 146 31.69 -13.20 21.90
N GLU A 147 31.70 -13.51 23.20
CA GLU A 147 32.68 -14.41 23.79
C GLU A 147 32.21 -15.86 23.59
N LYS A 148 33.13 -16.70 23.13
CA LYS A 148 32.93 -18.14 23.04
C LYS A 148 34.00 -18.83 23.86
N ASP A 149 33.58 -19.70 24.76
CA ASP A 149 34.48 -20.65 25.42
C ASP A 149 34.98 -21.65 24.37
N ILE A 150 36.29 -21.76 24.24
CA ILE A 150 36.90 -22.87 23.52
C ILE A 150 37.33 -23.89 24.57
N ASP A 151 36.89 -25.13 24.42
CA ASP A 151 37.33 -26.25 25.24
C ASP A 151 38.39 -27.07 24.50
N PRO A 152 39.69 -26.88 24.77
CA PRO A 152 40.72 -27.86 24.42
C PRO A 152 40.97 -28.87 25.57
N ASP A 153 40.52 -28.59 26.79
CA ASP A 153 40.61 -29.44 28.00
C ASP A 153 39.64 -28.89 29.08
N PRO A 154 38.77 -29.70 29.71
CA PRO A 154 37.76 -29.27 30.70
C PRO A 154 38.31 -28.50 31.93
N LYS A 155 39.62 -28.34 32.06
CA LYS A 155 40.29 -27.63 33.15
C LYS A 155 40.72 -26.19 32.85
N LEU A 156 40.67 -25.71 31.59
CA LEU A 156 41.08 -24.34 31.24
C LEU A 156 40.12 -23.71 30.23
N ARG A 157 39.09 -23.01 30.71
CA ARG A 157 38.23 -22.18 29.85
C ARG A 157 38.91 -20.84 29.59
N VAL A 158 39.30 -20.60 28.34
CA VAL A 158 39.80 -19.29 27.90
C VAL A 158 38.72 -18.65 27.03
N PRO A 159 38.14 -17.51 27.43
CA PRO A 159 37.17 -16.81 26.61
C PRO A 159 37.87 -16.26 25.37
N MET A 160 37.40 -16.63 24.18
CA MET A 160 37.84 -16.03 22.91
C MET A 160 36.74 -15.12 22.38
N LYS A 161 37.11 -13.88 22.06
CA LYS A 161 36.23 -12.96 21.33
C LYS A 161 36.11 -13.44 19.89
N VAL A 162 34.89 -13.74 19.46
CA VAL A 162 34.55 -14.13 18.09
C VAL A 162 33.68 -13.03 17.48
N CYS A 163 34.09 -12.51 16.33
CA CYS A 163 33.35 -11.50 15.60
C CYS A 163 32.73 -12.08 14.32
N PRO A 164 31.58 -11.57 13.85
CA PRO A 164 30.90 -12.11 12.68
C PRO A 164 31.76 -12.07 11.41
N TRP A 165 32.58 -11.04 11.24
CA TRP A 165 33.48 -10.88 10.10
C TRP A 165 34.66 -11.86 10.09
N ASP A 166 34.96 -12.53 11.22
CA ASP A 166 36.02 -13.55 11.26
C ASP A 166 35.65 -14.79 10.43
N LYS A 167 34.37 -14.93 10.07
CA LYS A 167 33.87 -15.99 9.19
C LYS A 167 34.19 -15.76 7.71
N ILE A 168 34.56 -14.54 7.34
CA ILE A 168 34.82 -14.17 5.94
C ILE A 168 36.23 -14.66 5.58
N PRO A 169 36.38 -15.58 4.61
CA PRO A 169 37.68 -16.06 4.18
C PRO A 169 38.56 -14.91 3.71
N GLN A 170 39.86 -14.96 4.03
CA GLN A 170 40.80 -13.93 3.62
C GLN A 170 40.85 -13.74 2.09
N GLY A 171 40.63 -14.82 1.32
CA GLY A 171 40.57 -14.78 -0.14
C GLY A 171 39.35 -14.05 -0.71
N ASP A 172 38.28 -13.91 0.08
CA ASP A 172 37.05 -13.21 -0.31
C ASP A 172 37.09 -11.72 0.02
N LEU A 173 38.08 -11.29 0.84
CA LEU A 173 38.25 -9.88 1.18
C LEU A 173 38.72 -9.07 -0.02
N ILE A 174 37.97 -8.00 -0.31
CA ILE A 174 38.24 -7.07 -1.40
C ILE A 174 39.03 -5.87 -0.86
N THR A 175 40.17 -5.58 -1.51
CA THR A 175 41.00 -4.41 -1.20
C THR A 175 40.18 -3.12 -1.17
N GLY A 176 40.28 -2.36 -0.08
CA GLY A 176 39.56 -1.09 0.11
C GLY A 176 38.11 -1.23 0.57
N LYS A 177 37.64 -2.47 0.85
CA LYS A 177 36.30 -2.74 1.37
C LYS A 177 36.39 -3.60 2.64
N PRO A 178 36.68 -3.00 3.82
CA PRO A 178 36.73 -3.77 5.05
C PRO A 178 35.33 -4.25 5.47
N PRO A 179 35.23 -5.34 6.25
CA PRO A 179 33.98 -5.75 6.89
C PRO A 179 33.36 -4.63 7.74
N LEU A 180 32.03 -4.57 7.77
CA LEU A 180 31.31 -3.50 8.47
C LEU A 180 31.15 -3.85 9.95
N THR A 181 31.76 -3.08 10.85
CA THR A 181 31.70 -3.34 12.30
C THR A 181 30.62 -2.54 13.03
N ALA A 182 29.85 -1.74 12.30
CA ALA A 182 28.72 -0.94 12.79
C ALA A 182 27.69 -0.73 11.67
N ARG A 183 26.48 -0.28 12.06
CA ARG A 183 25.45 0.12 11.12
C ARG A 183 25.95 1.26 10.22
N THR A 184 25.77 1.11 8.92
CA THR A 184 25.95 2.21 7.94
C THR A 184 24.65 2.95 7.65
N LYS A 185 23.52 2.43 8.15
CA LYS A 185 22.18 3.03 8.07
C LYS A 185 21.52 2.89 9.45
N SER A 186 20.96 3.98 9.98
CA SER A 186 20.15 3.92 11.19
C SER A 186 18.76 3.33 10.90
N PHE A 187 17.95 3.14 11.94
CA PHE A 187 16.54 2.79 11.74
C PHE A 187 15.81 3.86 10.92
N GLU A 188 16.03 5.14 11.22
CA GLU A 188 15.42 6.28 10.52
C GLU A 188 15.81 6.31 9.04
N ASP A 189 17.05 5.91 8.71
CA ASP A 189 17.47 5.76 7.32
C ASP A 189 16.71 4.63 6.62
N LEU A 190 16.56 3.47 7.26
CA LEU A 190 15.81 2.34 6.71
C LEU A 190 14.32 2.65 6.58
N GLU A 191 13.73 3.31 7.59
CA GLU A 191 12.37 3.81 7.58
C GLU A 191 12.15 4.74 6.38
N ARG A 192 13.02 5.74 6.20
CA ARG A 192 12.94 6.65 5.05
C ARG A 192 13.01 5.88 3.72
N LEU A 193 13.94 4.92 3.59
CA LEU A 193 14.04 4.11 2.37
C LEU A 193 12.76 3.29 2.13
N ALA A 194 12.21 2.65 3.15
CA ALA A 194 10.97 1.88 3.03
C ALA A 194 9.79 2.76 2.59
N LEU A 195 9.61 3.93 3.22
CA LEU A 195 8.56 4.90 2.87
C LEU A 195 8.75 5.46 1.45
N GLU A 196 9.98 5.81 1.06
CA GLU A 196 10.29 6.24 -0.31
C GLU A 196 9.97 5.13 -1.34
N GLY A 197 10.29 3.88 -1.00
CA GLY A 197 9.98 2.71 -1.82
C GLY A 197 8.48 2.53 -2.01
N LEU A 198 7.69 2.59 -0.93
CA LEU A 198 6.22 2.55 -1.00
C LEU A 198 5.67 3.68 -1.87
N ASN A 199 6.12 4.92 -1.64
CA ASN A 199 5.64 6.09 -2.35
C ASN A 199 5.89 6.02 -3.86
N TYR A 200 7.05 5.50 -4.27
CA TYR A 200 7.41 5.36 -5.68
C TYR A 200 6.76 4.12 -6.31
N HIS A 201 6.90 2.94 -5.70
CA HIS A 201 6.45 1.72 -6.36
C HIS A 201 4.93 1.56 -6.35
N TRP A 202 4.20 2.16 -5.42
CA TRP A 202 2.72 2.17 -5.41
C TRP A 202 2.10 3.47 -5.95
N GLY A 203 2.93 4.48 -6.23
CA GLY A 203 2.51 5.72 -6.88
C GLY A 203 2.43 5.58 -8.39
N ARG A 204 1.61 6.41 -9.02
CA ARG A 204 1.52 6.55 -10.48
C ARG A 204 1.27 8.00 -10.87
N ASN A 205 2.33 8.77 -11.09
CA ASN A 205 2.24 10.22 -11.33
C ASN A 205 3.40 10.73 -12.19
N ARG A 206 3.35 12.01 -12.59
CA ARG A 206 4.35 12.68 -13.46
C ARG A 206 5.80 12.58 -13.01
N ASN A 207 6.06 12.37 -11.72
CA ASN A 207 7.43 12.25 -11.19
C ASN A 207 8.05 10.88 -11.50
N HIS A 208 7.26 9.93 -11.99
CA HIS A 208 7.73 8.59 -12.33
C HIS A 208 8.37 8.56 -13.71
N TYR A 209 9.34 7.66 -13.86
CA TYR A 209 9.94 7.37 -15.16
C TYR A 209 8.91 6.75 -16.14
N ILE A 210 8.02 5.92 -15.62
CA ILE A 210 6.90 5.26 -16.31
C ILE A 210 5.71 5.10 -15.35
N ALA A 211 4.53 4.68 -15.80
CA ALA A 211 3.32 4.56 -14.99
C ALA A 211 2.92 5.91 -14.37
N LYS A 212 2.54 6.87 -15.23
CA LYS A 212 2.29 8.25 -14.81
C LYS A 212 0.86 8.54 -14.38
N ASP A 213 -0.03 7.56 -14.54
CA ASP A 213 -1.45 7.70 -14.29
C ASP A 213 -2.13 6.33 -14.11
N VAL A 214 -3.40 6.38 -13.71
CA VAL A 214 -4.36 5.27 -13.79
C VAL A 214 -5.54 5.69 -14.65
N ASP A 215 -6.17 4.76 -15.36
CA ASP A 215 -7.44 5.00 -16.04
C ASP A 215 -8.61 4.71 -15.10
N ILE A 216 -9.46 5.72 -14.87
CA ILE A 216 -10.69 5.56 -14.11
C ILE A 216 -11.83 6.11 -14.97
N ASN A 217 -12.64 5.19 -15.50
CA ASN A 217 -13.79 5.51 -16.34
C ASN A 217 -13.45 6.38 -17.58
N GLY A 218 -12.28 6.16 -18.18
CA GLY A 218 -11.81 6.91 -19.37
C GLY A 218 -11.09 8.21 -19.04
N GLU A 219 -10.96 8.57 -17.76
CA GLU A 219 -10.18 9.72 -17.30
C GLU A 219 -8.86 9.27 -16.68
N LYS A 220 -7.78 10.01 -16.98
CA LYS A 220 -6.46 9.76 -16.41
C LYS A 220 -6.29 10.52 -15.10
N TYR A 221 -5.97 9.81 -14.03
CA TYR A 221 -5.66 10.39 -12.72
C TYR A 221 -4.20 10.14 -12.34
N GLU A 222 -3.55 11.16 -11.80
CA GLU A 222 -2.27 10.99 -11.10
C GLU A 222 -2.52 10.50 -9.67
N VAL A 223 -1.83 9.44 -9.26
CA VAL A 223 -1.89 8.87 -7.91
C VAL A 223 -0.56 9.14 -7.20
N TYR A 224 -0.63 9.86 -6.08
CA TYR A 224 0.49 10.14 -5.19
C TYR A 224 0.29 9.33 -3.92
N VAL A 225 1.19 8.39 -3.65
CA VAL A 225 1.19 7.64 -2.38
C VAL A 225 2.07 8.36 -1.39
N ASN A 226 1.52 8.60 -0.20
CA ASN A 226 2.20 9.16 0.96
C ASN A 226 2.11 8.16 2.12
N ALA A 227 3.11 7.29 2.19
CA ALA A 227 3.29 6.34 3.27
C ALA A 227 3.78 7.07 4.53
N ILE A 228 3.17 6.74 5.67
CA ILE A 228 3.54 7.27 6.98
C ILE A 228 3.72 6.14 7.97
N ASN A 229 4.80 6.17 8.74
CA ASN A 229 4.99 5.24 9.84
C ASN A 229 4.20 5.72 11.07
N THR A 230 3.30 4.89 11.58
CA THR A 230 2.47 5.20 12.75
C THR A 230 1.93 3.93 13.39
N THR A 231 1.57 4.02 14.66
CA THR A 231 0.83 2.98 15.39
C THR A 231 -0.69 3.19 15.35
N GLU A 232 -1.15 4.34 14.86
CA GLU A 232 -2.58 4.65 14.79
C GLU A 232 -3.18 4.23 13.44
N LYS A 233 -4.28 3.46 13.50
CA LYS A 233 -5.02 2.98 12.30
C LYS A 233 -4.04 2.44 11.25
N THR A 234 -3.16 1.55 11.65
CA THR A 234 -2.05 1.09 10.80
C THR A 234 -2.25 -0.37 10.41
N MET A 235 -1.49 -0.83 9.42
CA MET A 235 -1.37 -2.26 9.13
C MET A 235 -0.47 -2.95 10.16
N ASP A 236 -0.30 -4.27 10.01
CA ASP A 236 0.54 -5.06 10.91
C ASP A 236 1.99 -4.54 10.94
N ASP A 237 2.70 -4.81 12.03
CA ASP A 237 4.06 -4.31 12.19
C ASP A 237 5.09 -5.04 11.33
N VAL A 238 6.15 -4.31 10.96
CA VAL A 238 7.24 -4.84 10.13
C VAL A 238 8.55 -4.42 10.73
N SER A 239 9.39 -5.41 11.05
CA SER A 239 10.75 -5.11 11.49
C SER A 239 11.64 -4.73 10.30
N LEU A 240 12.42 -3.65 10.43
CA LEU A 240 13.49 -3.31 9.48
C LEU A 240 14.83 -3.74 10.06
N ILE A 241 15.50 -4.69 9.42
CA ILE A 241 16.73 -5.29 9.94
C ILE A 241 17.92 -4.85 9.09
N PHE A 242 18.96 -4.35 9.75
CA PHE A 242 20.27 -4.14 9.12
C PHE A 242 21.07 -5.45 9.16
N ASN A 243 21.52 -5.97 8.02
CA ASN A 243 22.28 -7.21 7.94
C ASN A 243 23.63 -7.02 7.23
N THR A 244 24.68 -7.60 7.81
CA THR A 244 26.03 -7.63 7.23
C THR A 244 26.82 -8.82 7.79
N ASN A 245 28.02 -9.09 7.27
CA ASN A 245 28.99 -10.10 7.70
C ASN A 245 28.38 -11.47 8.08
N GLY A 246 27.43 -11.95 7.28
CA GLY A 246 26.73 -13.19 7.56
C GLY A 246 25.87 -13.61 6.37
N ASP A 247 25.00 -14.58 6.61
CA ASP A 247 24.12 -15.11 5.59
C ASP A 247 23.17 -14.02 5.06
N TRP A 248 22.89 -14.10 3.76
CA TRP A 248 21.84 -13.29 3.16
C TRP A 248 20.51 -13.52 3.88
N MET A 249 19.90 -12.44 4.36
CA MET A 249 18.63 -12.50 5.07
C MET A 249 17.49 -12.23 4.12
N ARG A 250 16.61 -13.23 3.97
CA ARG A 250 15.36 -13.11 3.24
C ARG A 250 14.38 -12.21 3.98
N SER A 251 13.82 -11.24 3.24
CA SER A 251 12.68 -10.44 3.67
C SER A 251 11.36 -11.22 3.56
N GLY A 252 10.35 -10.79 4.31
CA GLY A 252 9.00 -11.33 4.22
C GLY A 252 7.96 -10.29 4.55
N ASN A 253 6.72 -10.64 4.25
CA ASN A 253 5.60 -9.73 4.32
C ASN A 253 5.13 -9.44 5.77
N PRO A 254 4.45 -8.31 5.97
CA PRO A 254 3.67 -8.06 7.18
C PRO A 254 2.45 -8.98 7.19
N GLY A 255 2.20 -9.66 8.29
CA GLY A 255 0.91 -10.30 8.50
C GLY A 255 0.90 -11.48 9.46
N THR A 256 -0.04 -11.39 10.39
CA THR A 256 -0.55 -12.52 11.17
C THR A 256 -0.88 -13.73 10.30
N VAL A 257 -0.45 -14.90 10.79
CA VAL A 257 -0.87 -16.20 10.28
C VAL A 257 -2.37 -16.35 10.53
N GLU A 258 -3.15 -16.25 9.46
CA GLU A 258 -4.61 -16.38 9.53
C GLU A 258 -5.10 -17.67 8.84
N ASP A 259 -4.25 -18.28 8.02
CA ASP A 259 -4.56 -19.49 7.26
C ASP A 259 -3.31 -20.36 7.01
N PRO A 260 -3.47 -21.63 6.59
CA PRO A 260 -2.34 -22.52 6.36
C PRO A 260 -1.34 -22.05 5.28
N ILE A 261 -1.76 -21.20 4.34
CA ILE A 261 -0.90 -20.70 3.26
C ILE A 261 0.00 -19.59 3.80
N SER A 262 -0.57 -18.62 4.52
CA SER A 262 0.18 -17.58 5.24
C SER A 262 1.09 -18.18 6.30
N PHE A 263 0.69 -19.30 6.95
CA PHE A 263 1.55 -20.06 7.85
C PHE A 263 2.77 -20.62 7.14
N VAL A 264 2.58 -21.30 6.00
CA VAL A 264 3.72 -21.84 5.23
C VAL A 264 4.61 -20.72 4.73
N GLY A 265 4.05 -19.61 4.25
CA GLY A 265 4.81 -18.41 3.90
C GLY A 265 5.67 -17.90 5.05
N ASN A 266 5.07 -17.67 6.22
CA ASN A 266 5.76 -17.21 7.44
C ASN A 266 6.74 -18.23 8.05
N ILE A 267 6.68 -19.52 7.68
CA ILE A 267 7.72 -20.50 8.05
C ILE A 267 8.99 -20.30 7.21
N VAL A 268 8.86 -19.89 5.94
CA VAL A 268 10.02 -19.66 5.05
C VAL A 268 10.48 -18.20 4.96
N SER A 269 9.68 -17.26 5.45
CA SER A 269 10.02 -15.83 5.50
C SER A 269 9.75 -15.24 6.89
N ARG A 270 10.54 -14.25 7.29
CA ARG A 270 10.34 -13.50 8.55
C ARG A 270 9.44 -12.28 8.30
N GLU A 271 8.71 -11.83 9.30
CA GLU A 271 8.01 -10.53 9.30
C GLU A 271 9.02 -9.37 9.44
N ALA A 272 9.88 -9.24 8.45
CA ALA A 272 10.88 -8.20 8.40
C ALA A 272 11.35 -7.94 6.98
N VAL A 273 11.74 -6.70 6.72
CA VAL A 273 12.49 -6.31 5.52
C VAL A 273 13.96 -6.14 5.91
N CYS A 274 14.84 -6.86 5.22
CA CYS A 274 16.26 -6.93 5.53
C CYS A 274 17.09 -6.09 4.55
N TYR A 275 17.90 -5.17 5.08
CA TYR A 275 18.89 -4.40 4.36
C TYR A 275 20.23 -5.16 4.39
N ASN A 276 20.56 -5.87 3.31
CA ASN A 276 21.71 -6.75 3.20
C ASN A 276 22.91 -6.00 2.56
N VAL A 277 23.87 -5.55 3.37
CA VAL A 277 24.98 -4.70 2.90
C VAL A 277 26.34 -5.19 3.40
N GLY A 278 27.42 -4.86 2.67
CA GLY A 278 28.77 -5.30 3.00
C GLY A 278 28.97 -6.75 2.58
N TYR A 279 29.78 -7.51 3.34
CA TYR A 279 29.99 -8.92 3.05
C TYR A 279 28.77 -9.75 3.43
N ILE A 280 28.20 -10.43 2.45
CA ILE A 280 27.03 -11.29 2.61
C ILE A 280 27.34 -12.65 2.00
N TYR A 281 27.00 -13.71 2.72
CA TYR A 281 27.12 -15.07 2.22
C TYR A 281 25.85 -15.46 1.46
N GLU A 282 25.98 -15.70 0.16
CA GLU A 282 24.86 -15.96 -0.76
C GLU A 282 24.68 -17.47 -1.03
N TYR A 283 24.28 -18.21 0.01
CA TYR A 283 24.06 -19.66 -0.06
C TYR A 283 23.14 -20.11 -1.21
N PHE A 284 22.08 -19.34 -1.50
CA PHE A 284 21.06 -19.72 -2.49
C PHE A 284 21.46 -19.49 -3.95
N TYR A 285 22.48 -18.67 -4.22
CA TYR A 285 22.81 -18.24 -5.57
C TYR A 285 24.13 -18.80 -6.08
N VAL A 286 25.18 -18.69 -5.26
CA VAL A 286 26.56 -18.97 -5.65
C VAL A 286 27.34 -19.76 -4.59
N ASP A 287 26.77 -19.92 -3.39
CA ASP A 287 27.43 -20.57 -2.24
C ASP A 287 28.80 -19.96 -1.94
N SER A 288 28.86 -18.63 -1.94
CA SER A 288 30.08 -17.85 -1.73
C SER A 288 29.79 -16.53 -1.02
N TRP A 289 30.84 -15.89 -0.52
CA TRP A 289 30.78 -14.50 -0.06
C TRP A 289 30.75 -13.54 -1.25
N ASP A 290 29.92 -12.50 -1.16
CA ASP A 290 29.92 -11.36 -2.08
C ASP A 290 29.81 -10.05 -1.29
N TYR A 291 30.22 -8.94 -1.89
CA TYR A 291 30.14 -7.61 -1.28
C TYR A 291 29.00 -6.79 -1.88
N GLN A 292 27.92 -6.62 -1.12
CA GLN A 292 26.78 -5.79 -1.48
C GLN A 292 27.05 -4.30 -1.16
N THR A 293 26.88 -3.42 -2.15
CA THR A 293 27.13 -1.97 -1.99
C THR A 293 25.87 -1.25 -1.53
N SER A 294 26.02 -0.22 -0.69
CA SER A 294 24.86 0.52 -0.15
C SER A 294 24.00 1.17 -1.23
N ILE A 295 24.57 1.61 -2.36
CA ILE A 295 23.80 2.24 -3.45
C ILE A 295 22.86 1.22 -4.12
N ASN A 296 23.34 -0.01 -4.34
CA ASN A 296 22.49 -1.05 -4.92
C ASN A 296 21.46 -1.52 -3.90
N GLU A 297 21.88 -1.67 -2.64
CA GLU A 297 21.00 -2.12 -1.57
C GLU A 297 19.93 -1.08 -1.22
N ASP A 298 20.22 0.23 -1.29
CA ASP A 298 19.21 1.28 -1.12
C ASP A 298 18.06 1.13 -2.15
N ASN A 299 18.36 0.70 -3.38
CA ASN A 299 17.35 0.46 -4.41
C ASN A 299 16.62 -0.88 -4.22
N GLU A 300 17.35 -1.95 -3.90
CA GLU A 300 16.74 -3.27 -3.62
C GLU A 300 15.84 -3.21 -2.38
N PHE A 301 16.25 -2.48 -1.34
CA PHE A 301 15.48 -2.35 -0.10
C PHE A 301 14.20 -1.55 -0.28
N LYS A 302 14.24 -0.45 -1.06
CA LYS A 302 13.04 0.31 -1.45
C LYS A 302 12.01 -0.58 -2.14
N GLU A 303 12.48 -1.33 -3.13
CA GLU A 303 11.66 -2.22 -3.94
C GLU A 303 11.13 -3.39 -3.11
N THR A 304 11.98 -4.03 -2.32
CA THR A 304 11.59 -5.14 -1.44
C THR A 304 10.57 -4.67 -0.40
N SER A 305 10.77 -3.49 0.21
CA SER A 305 9.80 -2.91 1.15
C SER A 305 8.43 -2.76 0.50
N ALA A 306 8.38 -2.23 -0.72
CA ALA A 306 7.14 -2.05 -1.45
C ALA A 306 6.49 -3.38 -1.88
N HIS A 307 7.28 -4.40 -2.22
CA HIS A 307 6.82 -5.74 -2.55
C HIS A 307 6.20 -6.43 -1.32
N GLU A 308 6.95 -6.47 -0.22
CA GLU A 308 6.57 -7.20 0.98
C GLU A 308 5.35 -6.57 1.65
N ILE A 309 5.33 -5.25 1.84
CA ILE A 309 4.16 -4.53 2.36
C ILE A 309 2.99 -4.56 1.37
N GLY A 310 3.32 -4.64 0.07
CA GLY A 310 2.35 -4.85 -1.00
C GLY A 310 1.47 -6.07 -0.81
N HIS A 311 2.00 -7.14 -0.20
CA HIS A 311 1.23 -8.33 0.12
C HIS A 311 0.06 -8.07 1.08
N THR A 312 0.19 -7.14 2.03
CA THR A 312 -0.90 -6.76 2.94
C THR A 312 -2.01 -6.04 2.18
N ILE A 313 -1.65 -5.16 1.24
CA ILE A 313 -2.60 -4.46 0.37
C ILE A 313 -3.37 -5.46 -0.50
N LEU A 314 -2.66 -6.35 -1.20
CA LEU A 314 -3.29 -7.35 -2.06
C LEU A 314 -4.13 -8.36 -1.28
N LYS A 315 -3.72 -8.71 -0.06
CA LYS A 315 -4.48 -9.65 0.79
C LYS A 315 -5.81 -9.03 1.22
N ALA A 316 -5.80 -7.75 1.63
CA ALA A 316 -7.03 -7.04 1.98
C ALA A 316 -7.99 -6.89 0.78
N TYR A 317 -7.46 -6.70 -0.43
CA TYR A 317 -8.28 -6.51 -1.62
C TYR A 317 -8.78 -7.82 -2.26
N GLY A 318 -7.90 -8.81 -2.44
CA GLY A 318 -8.16 -10.02 -3.22
C GLY A 318 -7.91 -11.33 -2.48
N GLY A 319 -7.64 -11.26 -1.17
CA GLY A 319 -7.38 -12.42 -0.32
C GLY A 319 -5.98 -13.04 -0.47
N THR A 320 -5.72 -14.06 0.34
CA THR A 320 -4.40 -14.71 0.45
C THR A 320 -3.89 -15.25 -0.88
N PHE A 321 -4.75 -15.85 -1.71
CA PHE A 321 -4.34 -16.40 -3.00
C PHE A 321 -3.86 -15.33 -3.98
N TYR A 322 -4.48 -14.15 -3.97
CA TYR A 322 -4.05 -13.06 -4.85
C TYR A 322 -2.70 -12.51 -4.41
N SER A 323 -2.53 -12.29 -3.11
CA SER A 323 -1.31 -11.83 -2.49
C SER A 323 -0.17 -12.84 -2.63
N TYR A 324 -0.25 -14.00 -1.99
CA TYR A 324 0.81 -15.02 -1.93
C TYR A 324 0.95 -15.85 -3.22
N GLY A 325 0.00 -15.72 -4.15
CA GLY A 325 0.11 -16.32 -5.47
C GLY A 325 1.04 -15.55 -6.40
N HIS A 326 1.50 -14.35 -6.03
CA HIS A 326 2.30 -13.45 -6.88
C HIS A 326 1.66 -13.30 -8.27
N LYS A 327 0.35 -13.01 -8.30
CA LYS A 327 -0.45 -12.96 -9.53
C LYS A 327 -0.40 -14.23 -10.38
N GLY A 328 -0.32 -15.37 -9.71
CA GLY A 328 -0.27 -16.68 -10.33
C GLY A 328 1.12 -17.09 -10.83
N SER A 329 2.16 -16.28 -10.67
CA SER A 329 3.53 -16.61 -11.11
C SER A 329 4.20 -17.69 -10.24
N VAL A 330 3.66 -17.96 -9.05
CA VAL A 330 4.15 -19.04 -8.17
C VAL A 330 3.07 -20.05 -7.85
N ASN A 331 3.48 -21.22 -7.39
CA ASN A 331 2.59 -22.11 -6.65
C ASN A 331 2.38 -21.51 -5.26
N THR A 332 1.15 -21.06 -4.96
CA THR A 332 0.79 -20.32 -3.75
C THR A 332 1.15 -21.06 -2.45
N ILE A 333 1.20 -22.39 -2.45
CA ILE A 333 1.54 -23.17 -1.26
C ILE A 333 3.06 -23.30 -1.11
N THR A 334 3.75 -23.75 -2.16
CA THR A 334 5.19 -24.03 -2.10
C THR A 334 6.07 -22.80 -2.31
N GLN A 335 5.47 -21.68 -2.73
CA GLN A 335 6.15 -20.44 -3.10
C GLN A 335 7.18 -20.61 -4.23
N LYS A 336 7.16 -21.75 -4.94
CA LYS A 336 8.05 -22.03 -6.07
C LYS A 336 7.54 -21.34 -7.33
N GLN A 337 8.43 -20.65 -8.03
CA GLN A 337 8.12 -20.03 -9.33
C GLN A 337 7.62 -21.08 -10.32
N LYS A 338 6.50 -20.79 -10.98
CA LYS A 338 5.93 -21.67 -12.00
C LYS A 338 6.72 -21.61 -13.30
N SER A 339 6.68 -22.69 -14.07
CA SER A 339 7.17 -22.71 -15.44
C SER A 339 6.40 -21.76 -16.38
N SER A 340 5.17 -21.38 -16.02
CA SER A 340 4.36 -20.39 -16.75
C SER A 340 4.58 -18.95 -16.30
N ALA A 341 5.47 -18.69 -15.33
CA ALA A 341 5.74 -17.33 -14.87
C ALA A 341 6.20 -16.44 -16.03
N PRO A 342 5.73 -15.17 -16.09
CA PRO A 342 6.10 -14.26 -17.16
C PRO A 342 7.59 -13.94 -17.14
N ALA A 343 8.17 -13.60 -18.29
CA ALA A 343 9.52 -13.07 -18.37
C ALA A 343 9.52 -11.56 -18.09
N TYR A 344 10.67 -11.01 -17.65
CA TYR A 344 10.84 -9.56 -17.56
C TYR A 344 10.47 -8.90 -18.90
N PRO A 345 9.58 -7.89 -18.91
CA PRO A 345 9.28 -7.16 -20.14
C PRO A 345 10.51 -6.36 -20.56
N VAL A 346 10.80 -6.36 -21.87
CA VAL A 346 12.01 -5.72 -22.43
C VAL A 346 11.94 -4.20 -22.40
N SER A 347 10.74 -3.64 -22.37
CA SER A 347 10.42 -2.22 -22.24
C SER A 347 9.11 -2.06 -21.45
N GLY A 348 8.73 -0.84 -21.09
CA GLY A 348 7.49 -0.61 -20.36
C GLY A 348 7.59 -0.90 -18.85
N GLU A 349 6.45 -0.90 -18.19
CA GLU A 349 6.32 -1.19 -16.75
C GLU A 349 6.79 -2.62 -16.44
N VAL A 350 7.36 -2.79 -15.26
CA VAL A 350 7.64 -4.10 -14.67
C VAL A 350 6.79 -4.17 -13.41
N ASP A 351 5.81 -5.05 -13.40
CA ASP A 351 4.98 -5.26 -12.21
C ASP A 351 5.86 -5.78 -11.06
N ILE A 352 5.77 -5.13 -9.90
CA ILE A 352 6.61 -5.46 -8.73
C ILE A 352 6.18 -6.76 -8.05
N MET A 353 4.92 -7.18 -8.18
CA MET A 353 4.37 -8.30 -7.42
C MET A 353 4.68 -9.71 -7.98
N PRO A 354 4.67 -9.98 -9.29
CA PRO A 354 4.96 -11.32 -9.82
C PRO A 354 6.45 -11.67 -9.79
N TYR A 355 6.74 -12.96 -9.63
CA TYR A 355 8.08 -13.50 -9.89
C TYR A 355 8.32 -13.60 -11.40
N LEU A 356 9.36 -12.93 -11.87
CA LEU A 356 9.66 -12.84 -13.30
C LEU A 356 10.85 -13.72 -13.70
N LYS A 357 10.72 -14.38 -14.85
CA LYS A 357 11.78 -15.17 -15.47
C LYS A 357 12.75 -14.29 -16.23
N LYS A 358 13.98 -14.82 -16.41
CA LYS A 358 15.00 -14.21 -17.25
C LYS A 358 14.49 -14.01 -18.68
N ASN A 359 14.84 -12.88 -19.28
CA ASN A 359 14.64 -12.61 -20.70
C ASN A 359 15.99 -12.55 -21.43
N LYS A 360 16.03 -11.99 -22.65
CA LYS A 360 17.26 -11.82 -23.44
C LYS A 360 18.38 -11.02 -22.75
N TYR A 361 18.06 -10.15 -21.80
CA TYR A 361 19.05 -9.39 -21.01
C TYR A 361 19.50 -10.16 -19.75
N GLY A 362 18.83 -11.24 -19.38
CA GLY A 362 19.10 -12.03 -18.17
C GLY A 362 18.08 -11.75 -17.05
N GLY A 363 18.53 -11.80 -15.80
CA GLY A 363 17.68 -11.56 -14.61
C GLY A 363 17.46 -10.08 -14.27
N LYS A 364 16.82 -9.81 -13.13
CA LYS A 364 16.44 -8.46 -12.63
C LYS A 364 17.57 -7.44 -12.77
N ARG A 365 18.73 -7.73 -12.16
CA ARG A 365 19.90 -6.83 -12.10
C ARG A 365 20.52 -6.52 -13.47
N ARG A 366 20.16 -7.26 -14.53
CA ARG A 366 20.61 -6.99 -15.91
C ARG A 366 19.57 -6.27 -16.76
N GLN A 367 18.37 -6.02 -16.22
CA GLN A 367 17.33 -5.29 -16.93
C GLN A 367 17.66 -3.79 -16.94
N PRO A 368 17.57 -3.11 -18.11
CA PRO A 368 17.81 -1.66 -18.18
C PRO A 368 16.81 -0.88 -17.33
N ASN A 369 17.32 0.05 -16.52
CA ASN A 369 16.53 0.96 -15.66
C ASN A 369 15.53 0.23 -14.73
N ILE A 370 15.86 -0.98 -14.28
CA ILE A 370 14.90 -1.87 -13.60
C ILE A 370 14.18 -1.23 -12.42
N TYR A 371 14.91 -0.60 -11.49
CA TYR A 371 14.30 0.04 -10.30
C TYR A 371 13.42 1.24 -10.64
N LYS A 372 13.60 1.87 -11.81
CA LYS A 372 12.72 2.95 -12.28
C LYS A 372 11.47 2.43 -12.96
N ARG A 373 11.48 1.17 -13.42
CA ARG A 373 10.38 0.52 -14.14
C ARG A 373 9.55 -0.40 -13.27
N LEU A 374 10.07 -0.82 -12.12
CA LEU A 374 9.35 -1.59 -11.12
C LEU A 374 8.28 -0.70 -10.48
N VAL A 375 7.02 -1.06 -10.68
CA VAL A 375 5.83 -0.33 -10.19
C VAL A 375 4.71 -1.34 -9.97
N ALA A 376 3.80 -1.05 -9.04
CA ALA A 376 2.58 -1.80 -8.88
C ALA A 376 1.71 -1.62 -10.13
N SER A 377 1.07 -2.71 -10.57
CA SER A 377 0.16 -2.63 -11.72
C SER A 377 -1.00 -1.68 -11.45
N GLU A 378 -1.61 -1.15 -12.51
CA GLU A 378 -2.81 -0.30 -12.40
C GLU A 378 -3.90 -0.89 -11.49
N LYS A 379 -4.21 -2.18 -11.68
CA LYS A 379 -5.21 -2.90 -10.88
C LYS A 379 -4.88 -2.86 -9.37
N ASP A 380 -3.61 -2.96 -9.03
CA ASP A 380 -3.18 -2.95 -7.63
C ASP A 380 -3.21 -1.54 -7.06
N VAL A 381 -2.81 -0.53 -7.82
CA VAL A 381 -2.92 0.87 -7.36
C VAL A 381 -4.38 1.25 -7.16
N LEU A 382 -5.28 0.83 -8.04
CA LEU A 382 -6.73 1.02 -7.86
C LEU A 382 -7.28 0.28 -6.64
N SER A 383 -6.64 -0.80 -6.19
CA SER A 383 -7.04 -1.47 -4.93
C SER A 383 -6.90 -0.57 -3.71
N LEU A 384 -5.94 0.36 -3.69
CA LEU A 384 -5.81 1.34 -2.61
C LEU A 384 -7.06 2.22 -2.50
N LEU A 385 -7.67 2.60 -3.62
CA LEU A 385 -8.93 3.35 -3.63
C LEU A 385 -10.08 2.46 -3.19
N TRP A 386 -10.15 1.22 -3.69
CA TRP A 386 -11.21 0.29 -3.29
C TRP A 386 -11.21 0.06 -1.78
N LEU A 387 -10.04 -0.10 -1.17
CA LEU A 387 -9.87 -0.32 0.26
C LEU A 387 -10.34 0.86 1.14
N THR A 388 -10.54 2.04 0.57
CA THR A 388 -11.15 3.19 1.27
C THR A 388 -12.67 3.15 1.32
N LYS A 389 -13.28 2.04 0.91
CA LYS A 389 -14.73 1.79 0.97
C LYS A 389 -15.32 2.21 2.32
N LEU A 390 -16.40 2.99 2.22
CA LEU A 390 -17.11 3.51 3.38
C LEU A 390 -18.50 2.90 3.46
N LYS A 391 -18.94 2.65 4.69
CA LYS A 391 -20.28 2.18 5.02
C LYS A 391 -21.06 3.30 5.70
N LEU A 392 -22.32 3.43 5.31
CA LEU A 392 -23.25 4.34 5.96
C LEU A 392 -23.93 3.68 7.15
N LYS A 393 -24.09 4.45 8.23
CA LYS A 393 -24.82 4.06 9.44
C LYS A 393 -25.82 5.13 9.84
#